data_AF-A0A7W8ZAX8-F1
#
_entry.id   AF-A0A7W8ZAX8-F1
#
_cell.length_a   1.000
_cell.length_b   1.000
_cell.length_c   1.000
_cell.angle_alpha   90.00
_cell.angle_beta   90.00
_cell.angle_gamma   90.00
#
_symmetry.space_group_name_H-M   'P 1'
#
loop_
_entity.id
_entity.type
_entity.pdbx_description
1 polymer ?
#
loop_
_entity_poly.entity_id
_entity_poly.type
_entity_poly.pdbx_seq_one_letter_code
_entity_poly.pdbx_strand_id
1 'polypeptide(L)'
;MQAAAPAMAPAVAALTGVGGVLMWRAYRERRAVTGWALPAGVALTAGWAFVVLRRTPGWTPWLAYAVAALGAAAVLGLVLIRLGRRGRARLAVVALALGLAGGLAGPAAYALTPLSSPVNGSNPTAGPQTGPGGTGGSFRPRGMGAGGVDGARTTVDAGLAGYLRRNRGDAEWLVAVSSAREASPLILATGGEPVLAMGGFTGSDPAMTVAKLQRYVAAGRVKYVVLGGGVGGPRGQDGEVATWVRSHGAEVPAPEYGGTGTGGTLYRLS
;
A
#
# COMPACT_ATOMS: atom_id res chain seq x y z
N MET A 1 -10.69 -13.89 1.58
CA MET A 1 -9.50 -14.65 1.11
C MET A 1 -8.41 -13.68 0.63
N GLN A 2 -7.70 -13.00 1.54
CA GLN A 2 -6.60 -12.09 1.20
C GLN A 2 -5.50 -12.21 2.26
N ALA A 3 -4.58 -13.16 2.06
CA ALA A 3 -3.34 -13.27 2.85
C ALA A 3 -2.24 -14.10 2.15
N ALA A 4 -2.31 -14.31 0.83
CA ALA A 4 -1.44 -15.28 0.16
C ALA A 4 -0.16 -14.70 -0.46
N ALA A 5 -0.06 -13.38 -0.65
CA ALA A 5 1.08 -12.80 -1.37
C ALA A 5 2.43 -12.87 -0.60
N PRO A 6 2.51 -12.62 0.72
CA PRO A 6 3.78 -12.68 1.44
C PRO A 6 4.25 -14.12 1.70
N ALA A 7 3.31 -15.05 1.91
CA ALA A 7 3.63 -16.44 2.26
C ALA A 7 4.23 -17.25 1.10
N MET A 8 3.92 -16.87 -0.14
CA MET A 8 4.42 -17.56 -1.34
C MET A 8 5.81 -17.06 -1.78
N ALA A 9 6.23 -15.88 -1.31
CA ALA A 9 7.49 -15.27 -1.73
C ALA A 9 8.74 -16.14 -1.43
N PRO A 10 8.89 -16.76 -0.24
CA PRO A 10 10.04 -17.63 0.03
C PRO A 10 10.09 -18.87 -0.86
N ALA A 11 8.93 -19.49 -1.12
CA ALA A 11 8.83 -20.68 -1.95
C ALA A 11 9.15 -20.37 -3.43
N VAL A 12 8.66 -19.24 -3.94
CA VAL A 12 8.96 -18.77 -5.30
C VAL A 12 10.45 -18.42 -5.45
N ALA A 13 11.04 -17.75 -4.45
CA ALA A 13 12.47 -17.44 -4.44
C ALA A 13 13.35 -18.70 -4.41
N ALA A 14 12.97 -19.70 -3.60
CA ALA A 14 13.69 -20.98 -3.55
C ALA A 14 13.62 -21.73 -4.89
N LEU A 15 12.43 -21.83 -5.50
CA LEU A 15 12.26 -22.53 -6.78
C LEU A 15 13.00 -21.84 -7.93
N THR A 16 12.95 -20.50 -8.00
CA THR A 16 13.69 -19.74 -9.02
C THR A 16 15.20 -19.83 -8.81
N GLY A 17 15.67 -19.79 -7.56
CA GLY A 17 17.09 -20.00 -7.22
C GLY A 17 17.59 -21.38 -7.63
N VAL A 18 16.89 -22.45 -7.25
CA VAL A 18 17.27 -23.83 -7.59
C VAL A 18 17.21 -24.07 -9.10
N GLY A 19 16.15 -23.61 -9.77
CA GLY A 19 16.01 -23.72 -11.23
C GLY A 19 17.14 -22.99 -11.98
N GLY A 20 17.51 -21.79 -11.52
CA GLY A 20 18.62 -21.02 -12.08
C GLY A 20 19.96 -21.75 -11.96
N VAL A 21 20.24 -22.35 -10.79
CA VAL A 21 21.48 -23.11 -10.57
C VAL A 21 21.54 -24.37 -11.45
N LEU A 22 20.43 -25.10 -11.58
CA LEU A 22 20.37 -26.30 -12.42
C LEU A 22 20.55 -25.96 -13.91
N MET A 23 19.90 -24.89 -14.39
CA MET A 23 20.07 -24.42 -15.76
C MET A 23 21.50 -23.93 -16.04
N TRP A 24 22.13 -23.25 -15.07
CA TRP A 24 23.52 -22.81 -15.20
C TRP A 24 24.51 -23.97 -15.26
N ARG A 25 24.32 -25.01 -14.43
CA ARG A 25 25.12 -26.24 -14.48
C ARG A 25 24.96 -26.96 -15.82
N ALA A 26 23.72 -27.15 -16.28
CA ALA A 26 23.44 -27.77 -17.58
C ALA A 26 24.02 -26.98 -18.76
N TYR A 27 24.01 -25.64 -18.68
CA TYR A 27 24.64 -24.75 -19.65
C TYR A 27 26.17 -24.89 -19.68
N ARG A 28 26.83 -25.00 -18.51
CA ARG A 28 28.28 -25.19 -18.39
C ARG A 28 28.76 -26.57 -18.84
N GLU A 29 27.98 -27.62 -18.58
CA GLU A 29 28.27 -29.00 -18.97
C GLU A 29 28.17 -29.25 -20.48
N ARG A 30 27.77 -28.25 -21.28
CA ARG A 30 27.59 -28.35 -22.73
C ARG A 30 26.64 -29.49 -23.17
N ARG A 31 25.69 -29.92 -22.33
CA ARG A 31 24.66 -30.87 -22.74
C ARG A 31 23.85 -30.30 -23.91
N ALA A 32 23.59 -31.12 -24.93
CA ALA A 32 23.13 -30.65 -26.24
C ALA A 32 21.79 -29.90 -26.18
N VAL A 33 20.76 -30.48 -25.55
CA VAL A 33 19.41 -29.89 -25.52
C VAL A 33 19.21 -29.01 -24.28
N THR A 34 19.59 -29.49 -23.10
CA THR A 34 19.37 -28.77 -21.82
C THR A 34 20.23 -27.51 -21.68
N GLY A 35 21.37 -27.44 -22.38
CA GLY A 35 22.23 -26.26 -22.37
C GLY A 35 21.63 -25.05 -23.09
N TRP A 36 20.58 -25.21 -23.89
CA TRP A 36 19.86 -24.08 -24.50
C TRP A 36 18.72 -23.54 -23.64
N ALA A 37 18.37 -24.24 -22.57
CA ALA A 37 17.27 -23.85 -21.70
C ALA A 37 17.51 -22.48 -21.05
N LEU A 38 18.75 -22.16 -20.67
CA LEU A 38 19.10 -20.90 -20.03
C LEU A 38 18.98 -19.69 -20.98
N PRO A 39 19.58 -19.69 -22.20
CA PRO A 39 19.32 -18.67 -23.21
C PRO A 39 17.83 -18.52 -23.57
N ALA A 40 17.12 -19.65 -23.72
CA ALA A 40 15.70 -19.65 -24.06
C ALA A 40 14.84 -19.03 -22.96
N GLY A 41 15.13 -19.33 -21.68
CA GLY A 41 14.43 -18.76 -20.53
C GLY A 41 14.64 -17.25 -20.40
N VAL A 42 15.87 -16.78 -20.64
CA VAL A 42 16.18 -15.33 -20.66
C VAL A 42 15.44 -14.63 -21.80
N ALA A 43 15.42 -15.23 -23.00
CA ALA A 43 14.71 -14.69 -24.16
C ALA A 43 13.18 -14.61 -23.92
N LEU A 44 12.59 -15.68 -23.38
CA LEU A 44 11.16 -15.73 -23.03
C LEU A 44 10.79 -14.67 -22.01
N THR A 45 11.61 -14.51 -20.96
CA THR A 45 11.36 -13.55 -19.88
C THR A 45 11.46 -12.12 -20.37
N ALA A 46 12.50 -11.80 -21.16
CA ALA A 46 12.67 -10.47 -21.75
C ALA A 46 11.56 -10.13 -22.76
N GLY A 47 11.16 -11.10 -23.59
CA GLY A 47 10.06 -10.95 -24.53
C GLY A 47 8.72 -10.70 -23.82
N TRP A 48 8.43 -11.47 -22.75
CA TRP A 48 7.22 -11.28 -21.96
C TRP A 48 7.20 -9.91 -21.25
N ALA A 49 8.33 -9.51 -20.67
CA ALA A 49 8.47 -8.18 -20.06
C ALA A 49 8.20 -7.06 -21.08
N PHE A 50 8.77 -7.17 -22.29
CA PHE A 50 8.50 -6.21 -23.38
C PHE A 50 7.01 -6.12 -23.72
N VAL A 51 6.32 -7.26 -23.86
CA VAL A 51 4.87 -7.29 -24.13
C VAL A 51 4.08 -6.60 -23.03
N VAL A 52 4.39 -6.87 -21.75
CA VAL A 52 3.72 -6.23 -20.61
C VAL A 52 3.96 -4.73 -20.61
N LEU A 53 5.21 -4.28 -20.78
CA LEU A 53 5.59 -2.86 -20.83
C LEU A 53 4.91 -2.13 -22.00
N ARG A 54 4.76 -2.78 -23.16
CA ARG A 54 4.07 -2.21 -24.33
C ARG A 54 2.56 -2.10 -24.16
N ARG A 55 1.95 -2.81 -23.21
CA ARG A 55 0.53 -2.65 -22.85
C ARG A 55 0.27 -1.41 -22.00
N THR A 56 1.32 -0.76 -21.49
CA THR A 56 1.20 0.44 -20.64
C THR A 56 2.16 1.55 -21.11
N PRO A 57 2.02 2.05 -22.36
CA PRO A 57 3.00 2.94 -22.98
C PRO A 57 3.10 4.34 -22.34
N GLY A 58 2.15 4.73 -21.48
CA GLY A 58 2.06 6.08 -20.92
C GLY A 58 3.03 6.42 -19.78
N TRP A 59 3.68 5.43 -19.15
CA TRP A 59 4.51 5.69 -17.96
C TRP A 59 6.01 5.83 -18.29
N THR A 60 6.54 5.00 -19.19
CA THR A 60 7.94 5.09 -19.68
C THR A 60 8.11 4.32 -21.00
N PRO A 61 7.84 4.93 -22.17
CA PRO A 61 7.83 4.21 -23.45
C PRO A 61 9.20 3.65 -23.86
N TRP A 62 10.30 4.26 -23.40
CA TRP A 62 11.67 3.81 -23.68
C TRP A 62 12.08 2.57 -22.86
N LEU A 63 11.44 2.31 -21.72
CA LEU A 63 11.80 1.23 -20.81
C LEU A 63 11.57 -0.15 -21.43
N ALA A 64 10.51 -0.30 -22.23
CA ALA A 64 10.28 -1.53 -22.98
C ALA A 64 11.48 -1.87 -23.87
N TYR A 65 11.95 -0.88 -24.65
CA TYR A 65 13.06 -1.06 -25.58
C TYR A 65 14.39 -1.27 -24.84
N ALA A 66 14.60 -0.62 -23.70
CA ALA A 66 15.78 -0.85 -22.87
C ALA A 66 15.82 -2.30 -22.33
N VAL A 67 14.69 -2.81 -21.81
CA VAL A 67 14.58 -4.20 -21.33
C VAL A 67 14.77 -5.20 -22.47
N ALA A 68 14.21 -4.94 -23.65
CA ALA A 68 14.40 -5.78 -24.83
C ALA A 68 15.87 -5.80 -25.30
N ALA A 69 16.53 -4.64 -25.34
CA ALA A 69 17.94 -4.52 -25.73
C ALA A 69 18.86 -5.27 -24.76
N LEU A 70 18.62 -5.14 -23.45
CA LEU A 70 19.37 -5.86 -22.42
C LEU A 70 19.15 -7.37 -22.50
N GLY A 71 17.91 -7.81 -22.68
CA GLY A 71 17.58 -9.22 -22.88
C GLY A 71 18.25 -9.82 -24.11
N ALA A 72 18.24 -9.11 -25.24
CA ALA A 72 18.92 -9.53 -26.47
C ALA A 72 20.43 -9.63 -26.29
N ALA A 73 21.06 -8.66 -25.63
CA ALA A 73 22.49 -8.67 -25.34
C ALA A 73 22.90 -9.84 -24.43
N ALA A 74 22.08 -10.16 -23.41
CA ALA A 74 22.29 -11.30 -22.52
C ALA A 74 22.25 -12.64 -23.28
N VAL A 75 21.22 -12.83 -24.12
CA VAL A 75 21.08 -14.02 -24.97
C VAL A 75 22.28 -14.14 -25.92
N LEU A 76 22.67 -13.05 -26.56
CA LEU A 76 23.82 -13.04 -27.48
C LEU A 76 25.13 -13.41 -26.76
N GLY A 77 25.36 -12.86 -25.56
CA GLY A 77 26.51 -13.20 -24.72
C GLY A 77 26.55 -14.70 -24.39
N LEU A 78 25.42 -15.28 -23.99
CA LEU A 78 25.29 -16.72 -23.73
C LEU A 78 25.51 -17.56 -25.00
N VAL A 79 25.05 -17.13 -26.16
CA VAL A 79 25.32 -17.84 -27.42
C VAL A 79 26.81 -17.79 -27.77
N LEU A 80 27.46 -16.64 -27.59
CA LEU A 80 28.89 -16.45 -27.89
C LEU A 80 29.80 -17.27 -26.95
N ILE A 81 29.46 -17.37 -25.67
CA ILE A 81 30.16 -18.27 -24.71
C ILE A 81 30.06 -19.72 -25.20
N ARG A 82 28.88 -20.13 -25.64
CA ARG A 82 28.62 -21.51 -26.09
C ARG A 82 29.42 -21.86 -27.36
N LEU A 83 29.52 -20.91 -28.28
CA LEU A 83 30.31 -21.00 -29.52
C LEU A 83 31.83 -20.87 -29.31
N GLY A 84 32.31 -20.77 -28.05
CA GLY A 84 33.75 -20.73 -27.75
C GLY A 84 34.42 -19.36 -27.90
N ARG A 85 33.65 -18.30 -28.18
CA ARG A 85 34.15 -16.93 -28.37
C ARG A 85 34.27 -16.17 -27.04
N ARG A 86 35.07 -16.74 -26.12
CA ARG A 86 35.19 -16.32 -24.71
C ARG A 86 35.63 -14.87 -24.49
N GLY A 87 36.40 -14.28 -25.41
CA GLY A 87 36.83 -12.87 -25.32
C GLY A 87 35.66 -11.87 -25.47
N ARG A 88 34.79 -12.09 -26.45
CA ARG A 88 33.60 -11.24 -26.70
C ARG A 88 32.51 -11.45 -25.65
N ALA A 89 32.47 -12.63 -25.05
CA ALA A 89 31.59 -12.94 -23.94
C ALA A 89 31.90 -12.15 -22.66
N ARG A 90 33.18 -11.93 -22.33
CA ARG A 90 33.56 -11.15 -21.15
C ARG A 90 33.07 -9.70 -21.25
N LEU A 91 33.19 -9.10 -22.43
CA LEU A 91 32.66 -7.76 -22.71
C LEU A 91 31.13 -7.72 -22.58
N ALA A 92 30.42 -8.74 -23.08
CA ALA A 92 28.97 -8.84 -22.91
C ALA A 92 28.55 -8.99 -21.44
N VAL A 93 29.31 -9.73 -20.63
CA VAL A 93 29.05 -9.90 -19.18
C VAL A 93 29.29 -8.60 -18.40
N VAL A 94 30.33 -7.84 -18.74
CA VAL A 94 30.59 -6.52 -18.12
C VAL A 94 29.49 -5.52 -18.47
N ALA A 95 29.08 -5.47 -19.74
CA ALA A 95 27.96 -4.62 -20.16
C ALA A 95 26.65 -4.99 -19.46
N LEU A 96 26.39 -6.30 -19.25
CA LEU A 96 25.25 -6.79 -18.50
C LEU A 96 25.31 -6.41 -17.01
N ALA A 97 26.50 -6.50 -16.38
CA ALA A 97 26.69 -6.14 -14.98
C ALA A 97 26.46 -4.64 -14.74
N LEU A 98 26.93 -3.78 -15.66
CA LEU A 98 26.67 -2.35 -15.64
C LEU A 98 25.18 -2.03 -15.87
N GLY A 99 24.53 -2.74 -16.80
CA GLY A 99 23.09 -2.64 -17.04
C GLY A 99 22.25 -3.09 -15.84
N LEU A 100 22.67 -4.15 -15.14
CA LEU A 100 22.04 -4.62 -13.90
C LEU A 100 22.23 -3.62 -12.76
N ALA A 101 23.43 -3.06 -12.59
CA ALA A 101 23.66 -2.02 -11.59
C ALA A 101 22.79 -0.78 -11.84
N GLY A 102 22.66 -0.35 -13.10
CA GLY A 102 21.75 0.74 -13.47
C GLY A 102 20.25 0.38 -13.30
N GLY A 103 19.87 -0.85 -13.64
CA GLY A 103 18.48 -1.33 -13.52
C GLY A 103 18.04 -1.57 -12.07
N LEU A 104 18.97 -1.92 -11.17
CA LEU A 104 18.71 -2.13 -9.75
C LEU A 104 18.67 -0.82 -8.95
N ALA A 105 19.17 0.29 -9.50
CA ALA A 105 19.08 1.60 -8.87
C ALA A 105 17.62 2.05 -8.65
N GLY A 106 16.71 1.73 -9.58
CA GLY A 106 15.28 2.01 -9.45
C GLY A 106 14.61 1.28 -8.27
N PRO A 107 14.69 -0.07 -8.21
CA PRO A 107 14.22 -0.85 -7.06
C PRO A 107 14.87 -0.44 -5.74
N ALA A 108 16.16 -0.10 -5.72
CA ALA A 108 16.85 0.37 -4.52
C ALA A 108 16.29 1.73 -4.04
N ALA A 109 16.04 2.68 -4.95
CA ALA A 109 15.38 3.94 -4.60
C ALA A 109 13.95 3.74 -4.07
N TYR A 110 13.21 2.78 -4.63
CA TYR A 110 11.88 2.38 -4.14
C TYR A 110 11.93 1.80 -2.73
N ALA A 111 12.94 0.97 -2.43
CA ALA A 111 13.14 0.36 -1.11
C ALA A 111 13.53 1.38 -0.03
N LEU A 112 14.18 2.48 -0.41
CA LEU A 112 14.57 3.57 0.50
C LEU A 112 13.45 4.58 0.75
N THR A 113 12.41 4.62 -0.08
CA THR A 113 11.32 5.61 0.05
C THR A 113 10.58 5.59 1.39
N PRO A 114 10.32 4.43 2.05
CA PRO A 114 9.69 4.41 3.37
C PRO A 114 10.52 5.07 4.48
N LEU A 115 11.85 5.23 4.29
CA LEU A 115 12.73 5.86 5.27
C LEU A 115 12.59 7.40 5.29
N SER A 116 12.08 7.98 4.20
CA SER A 116 12.00 9.44 4.02
C SER A 116 10.57 9.97 3.90
N SER A 117 9.56 9.10 3.88
CA SER A 117 8.15 9.48 3.72
C SER A 117 7.26 8.82 4.79
N PRO A 118 6.34 9.56 5.44
CA PRO A 118 5.35 8.97 6.33
C PRO A 118 4.49 7.96 5.57
N VAL A 119 4.60 6.68 5.94
CA VAL A 119 3.77 5.61 5.40
C VAL A 119 2.42 5.58 6.12
N ASN A 120 1.32 5.48 5.37
CA ASN A 120 0.01 5.27 5.96
C ASN A 120 -0.06 3.81 6.46
N GLY A 121 -0.25 3.63 7.76
CA GLY A 121 -0.25 2.31 8.42
C GLY A 121 -1.35 1.34 7.95
N SER A 122 -2.30 1.80 7.13
CA SER A 122 -3.35 0.94 6.57
C SER A 122 -3.00 0.30 5.22
N ASN A 123 -2.01 0.82 4.48
CA ASN A 123 -1.50 0.18 3.27
C ASN A 123 -0.10 0.72 2.91
N PRO A 124 1.00 0.01 3.25
CA PRO A 124 2.35 0.46 2.93
C PRO A 124 2.60 0.28 1.42
N THR A 125 2.45 1.35 0.65
CA THR A 125 2.85 1.38 -0.76
C THR A 125 4.31 1.82 -0.86
N ALA A 126 5.17 0.99 -1.44
CA ALA A 126 6.53 1.42 -1.79
C ALA A 126 6.50 2.33 -3.03
N GLY A 127 7.32 3.38 -3.06
CA GLY A 127 7.52 4.26 -4.23
C GLY A 127 7.32 5.76 -3.99
N PRO A 128 7.96 6.63 -4.80
CA PRO A 128 7.85 8.09 -4.66
C PRO A 128 6.42 8.58 -4.89
N GLN A 129 5.96 9.53 -4.07
CA GLN A 129 4.63 10.13 -4.16
C GLN A 129 4.52 11.01 -5.42
N THR A 130 4.12 10.44 -6.55
CA THR A 130 3.83 11.21 -7.77
C THR A 130 2.37 11.63 -7.79
N GLY A 131 2.04 12.69 -7.06
CA GLY A 131 0.75 13.40 -7.14
C GLY A 131 -0.03 13.52 -5.81
N PRO A 132 -1.03 14.41 -5.74
CA PRO A 132 -1.96 14.47 -4.62
C PRO A 132 -2.83 13.19 -4.66
N GLY A 133 -2.53 12.22 -3.78
CA GLY A 133 -3.21 10.92 -3.73
C GLY A 133 -2.37 9.73 -4.20
N GLY A 134 -1.11 9.66 -3.75
CA GLY A 134 -0.09 8.72 -4.19
C GLY A 134 -0.56 7.26 -4.38
N THR A 135 -0.42 6.77 -5.60
CA THR A 135 -0.46 5.34 -5.94
C THR A 135 0.76 5.00 -6.78
N GLY A 136 1.75 4.37 -6.14
CA GLY A 136 2.80 3.65 -6.85
C GLY A 136 2.19 2.42 -7.52
N GLY A 137 2.23 2.38 -8.86
CA GLY A 137 2.26 1.14 -9.63
C GLY A 137 1.16 0.10 -9.42
N SER A 138 -0.11 0.48 -9.27
CA SER A 138 -1.22 -0.47 -9.33
C SER A 138 -1.88 -0.47 -10.71
N PHE A 139 -1.76 -1.60 -11.43
CA PHE A 139 -2.55 -1.92 -12.62
C PHE A 139 -4.04 -1.67 -12.33
N ARG A 140 -4.62 -0.59 -12.87
CA ARG A 140 -6.07 -0.38 -12.89
C ARG A 140 -6.63 -0.83 -14.26
N PRO A 141 -7.47 -1.87 -14.33
CA PRO A 141 -8.26 -2.13 -15.53
C PRO A 141 -9.17 -0.92 -15.80
N ARG A 142 -9.18 -0.46 -17.06
CA ARG A 142 -9.99 0.66 -17.52
C ARG A 142 -11.47 0.27 -17.46
N GLY A 143 -12.22 0.77 -16.48
CA GLY A 143 -13.66 0.51 -16.39
C GLY A 143 -14.34 0.74 -15.02
N MET A 144 -13.61 0.87 -13.91
CA MET A 144 -14.22 1.19 -12.61
C MET A 144 -14.18 2.70 -12.35
N GLY A 145 -15.36 3.28 -12.10
CA GLY A 145 -15.56 4.70 -11.85
C GLY A 145 -14.76 5.26 -10.67
N ALA A 146 -14.74 6.59 -10.60
CA ALA A 146 -13.98 7.42 -9.65
C ALA A 146 -14.48 7.32 -8.18
N GLY A 147 -14.57 6.11 -7.63
CA GLY A 147 -14.96 5.84 -6.24
C GLY A 147 -13.95 5.01 -5.43
N GLY A 148 -12.76 4.75 -5.98
CA GLY A 148 -11.70 4.01 -5.29
C GLY A 148 -10.90 4.91 -4.36
N VAL A 149 -11.41 5.13 -3.14
CA VAL A 149 -10.74 5.84 -2.03
C VAL A 149 -9.65 4.98 -1.39
N ASP A 150 -8.61 4.72 -2.17
CA ASP A 150 -7.33 4.25 -1.68
C ASP A 150 -6.49 5.46 -1.27
N GLY A 151 -6.26 5.61 0.04
CA GLY A 151 -5.27 6.55 0.56
C GLY A 151 -5.66 8.03 0.55
N ALA A 152 -6.97 8.37 0.50
CA ALA A 152 -7.39 9.71 0.88
C ALA A 152 -6.84 9.98 2.29
N ARG A 153 -5.87 10.90 2.41
CA ARG A 153 -5.49 11.49 3.68
C ARG A 153 -6.78 12.06 4.25
N THR A 154 -7.41 11.37 5.20
CA THR A 154 -8.37 12.03 6.08
C THR A 154 -7.53 13.00 6.89
N THR A 155 -7.40 14.22 6.39
CA THR A 155 -6.74 15.30 7.10
C THR A 155 -7.58 15.57 8.33
N VAL A 156 -7.10 15.10 9.48
CA VAL A 156 -7.70 15.42 10.77
C VAL A 156 -7.46 16.90 11.01
N ASP A 157 -8.55 17.61 11.29
CA ASP A 157 -8.50 19.01 11.69
C ASP A 157 -7.65 19.14 12.97
N ALA A 158 -6.57 19.93 12.90
CA ALA A 158 -5.65 20.10 14.03
C ALA A 158 -6.34 20.73 15.24
N GLY A 159 -7.35 21.57 14.99
CA GLY A 159 -8.20 22.16 16.02
C GLY A 159 -9.04 21.09 16.73
N LEU A 160 -9.65 20.17 15.98
CA LEU A 160 -10.38 19.03 16.55
C LEU A 160 -9.47 18.15 17.43
N ALA A 161 -8.28 17.78 16.93
CA ALA A 161 -7.33 16.98 17.69
C ALA A 161 -6.91 17.69 18.99
N GLY A 162 -6.61 18.99 18.93
CA GLY A 162 -6.28 19.79 20.11
C GLY A 162 -7.42 19.92 21.10
N TYR A 163 -8.65 20.11 20.60
CA TYR A 163 -9.85 20.19 21.44
C TYR A 163 -10.09 18.88 22.18
N LEU A 164 -10.05 17.74 21.49
CA LEU A 164 -10.26 16.43 22.11
C LEU A 164 -9.22 16.19 23.22
N ARG A 165 -7.95 16.51 22.99
CA ARG A 165 -6.88 16.32 23.99
C ARG A 165 -7.10 17.17 25.23
N ARG A 166 -7.52 18.44 25.06
CA ARG A 166 -7.81 19.33 26.19
C ARG A 166 -9.05 18.90 26.99
N ASN A 167 -10.02 18.25 26.34
CA ASN A 167 -11.31 17.95 26.94
C ASN A 167 -11.52 16.47 27.31
N ARG A 168 -10.54 15.59 27.06
CA ARG A 168 -10.61 14.16 27.39
C ARG A 168 -10.93 13.92 28.88
N GLY A 169 -10.24 14.64 29.77
CA GLY A 169 -10.19 14.31 31.20
C GLY A 169 -9.71 12.86 31.40
N ASP A 170 -10.33 12.13 32.33
CA ASP A 170 -9.95 10.75 32.67
C ASP A 170 -10.54 9.67 31.76
N ALA A 171 -11.14 10.05 30.63
CA ALA A 171 -11.75 9.08 29.73
C ALA A 171 -10.71 8.13 29.13
N GLU A 172 -11.01 6.84 29.07
CA GLU A 172 -10.10 5.84 28.46
C GLU A 172 -9.88 6.12 26.98
N TRP A 173 -10.92 6.53 26.26
CA TRP A 173 -10.89 6.80 24.83
C TRP A 173 -11.06 8.30 24.58
N LEU A 174 -10.16 8.87 23.78
CA LEU A 174 -10.17 10.28 23.40
C LEU A 174 -11.46 10.65 22.67
N VAL A 175 -11.88 9.79 21.74
CA VAL A 175 -13.09 9.93 20.92
C VAL A 175 -13.49 8.56 20.35
N ALA A 176 -14.78 8.36 20.10
CA ALA A 176 -15.26 7.24 19.30
C ALA A 176 -15.57 7.67 17.86
N VAL A 177 -15.26 6.79 16.90
CA VAL A 177 -15.45 7.01 15.47
C VAL A 177 -16.04 5.77 14.82
N SER A 178 -16.53 5.91 13.59
CA SER A 178 -17.32 4.89 12.90
C SER A 178 -16.48 3.68 12.45
N SER A 179 -15.19 3.87 12.18
CA SER A 179 -14.32 2.83 11.61
C SER A 179 -12.86 2.96 12.04
N ALA A 180 -12.08 1.87 11.90
CA ALA A 180 -10.64 1.92 12.15
C ALA A 180 -9.89 2.84 11.16
N ARG A 181 -10.45 3.06 9.96
CA ARG A 181 -9.92 4.01 8.97
C ARG A 181 -10.03 5.46 9.42
N GLU A 182 -11.09 5.81 10.14
CA GLU A 182 -11.25 7.12 10.77
C GLU A 182 -10.38 7.26 12.04
N ALA A 183 -10.23 6.16 12.79
CA ALA A 183 -9.44 6.16 14.03
C ALA A 183 -7.95 6.39 13.78
N SER A 184 -7.39 5.73 12.76
CA SER A 184 -5.96 5.74 12.45
C SER A 184 -5.34 7.15 12.35
N PRO A 185 -5.85 8.08 11.51
CA PRO A 185 -5.27 9.42 11.41
C PRO A 185 -5.46 10.25 12.69
N LEU A 186 -6.53 10.02 13.46
CA LEU A 186 -6.73 10.68 14.76
C LEU A 186 -5.70 10.20 15.79
N ILE A 187 -5.42 8.90 15.87
CA ILE A 187 -4.37 8.34 16.74
C ILE A 187 -3.01 8.96 16.41
N LEU A 188 -2.67 9.03 15.12
CA LEU A 188 -1.40 9.62 14.68
C LEU A 188 -1.33 11.14 14.96
N ALA A 189 -2.39 11.88 14.64
CA ALA A 189 -2.44 13.33 14.85
C ALA A 189 -2.40 13.73 16.34
N THR A 190 -2.86 12.84 17.22
CA THR A 190 -2.90 13.08 18.67
C THR A 190 -1.67 12.54 19.39
N GLY A 191 -0.72 11.93 18.68
CA GLY A 191 0.53 11.41 19.26
C GLY A 191 0.38 10.04 19.93
N GLY A 192 -0.57 9.22 19.48
CA GLY A 192 -0.80 7.87 19.97
C GLY A 192 -1.93 7.74 20.98
N GLU A 193 -2.78 8.76 21.14
CA GLU A 193 -3.91 8.69 22.07
C GLU A 193 -4.93 7.63 21.63
N PRO A 194 -5.55 6.90 22.57
CA PRO A 194 -6.51 5.84 22.27
C PRO A 194 -7.79 6.40 21.63
N VAL A 195 -8.15 5.87 20.46
CA VAL A 195 -9.39 6.21 19.74
C VAL A 195 -10.23 4.94 19.55
N LEU A 196 -11.52 5.03 19.89
CA LEU A 196 -12.43 3.89 19.88
C LEU A 196 -13.09 3.74 18.50
N ALA A 197 -12.77 2.68 17.76
CA ALA A 197 -13.52 2.32 16.55
C ALA A 197 -14.80 1.57 16.92
N MET A 198 -15.96 2.12 16.54
CA MET A 198 -17.28 1.51 16.79
C MET A 198 -17.63 0.40 15.80
N GLY A 199 -16.90 0.31 14.68
CA GLY A 199 -17.03 -0.74 13.69
C GLY A 199 -15.69 -1.25 13.20
N GLY A 200 -15.72 -2.17 12.22
CA GLY A 200 -14.53 -2.76 11.61
C GLY A 200 -13.71 -1.80 10.74
N PHE A 201 -12.84 -2.34 9.88
CA PHE A 201 -11.94 -1.53 9.03
C PHE A 201 -12.70 -0.50 8.18
N THR A 202 -13.82 -0.90 7.59
CA THR A 202 -14.71 -0.02 6.82
C THR A 202 -15.92 0.45 7.64
N GLY A 203 -16.03 0.15 8.93
CA GLY A 203 -17.22 0.49 9.74
C GLY A 203 -18.48 -0.35 9.46
N SER A 204 -18.38 -1.41 8.65
CA SER A 204 -19.52 -2.29 8.34
C SER A 204 -19.79 -3.34 9.43
N ASP A 205 -18.76 -3.73 10.18
CA ASP A 205 -18.86 -4.77 11.21
C ASP A 205 -19.55 -4.23 12.47
N PRO A 206 -20.50 -4.96 13.06
CA PRO A 206 -21.23 -4.53 14.26
C PRO A 206 -20.38 -4.75 15.53
N ALA A 207 -19.31 -3.97 15.72
CA ALA A 207 -18.43 -4.08 16.89
C ALA A 207 -18.97 -3.32 18.13
N MET A 208 -19.85 -2.35 17.92
CA MET A 208 -20.49 -1.53 18.94
C MET A 208 -22.01 -1.64 18.88
N THR A 209 -22.64 -1.80 20.04
CA THR A 209 -24.10 -1.73 20.23
C THR A 209 -24.45 -0.51 21.08
N VAL A 210 -25.71 -0.06 21.02
CA VAL A 210 -26.19 1.07 21.83
C VAL A 210 -25.97 0.81 23.32
N ALA A 211 -26.35 -0.38 23.81
CA ALA A 211 -26.17 -0.75 25.21
C ALA A 211 -24.70 -0.74 25.64
N LYS A 212 -23.77 -1.15 24.76
CA LYS A 212 -22.33 -1.12 25.07
C LYS A 212 -21.80 0.31 25.09
N LEU A 213 -22.21 1.16 24.15
CA LEU A 213 -21.82 2.57 24.14
C LEU A 213 -22.34 3.30 25.37
N GLN A 214 -23.61 3.10 25.75
CA GLN A 214 -24.20 3.64 26.98
C GLN A 214 -23.39 3.25 28.22
N ARG A 215 -22.98 1.98 28.34
CA ARG A 215 -22.11 1.53 29.44
C ARG A 215 -20.76 2.23 29.46
N TYR A 216 -20.18 2.52 28.30
CA TYR A 216 -18.89 3.23 28.22
C TYR A 216 -19.02 4.70 28.60
N VAL A 217 -20.11 5.35 28.17
CA VAL A 217 -20.42 6.74 28.55
C VAL A 217 -20.68 6.83 30.04
N ALA A 218 -21.55 5.98 30.59
CA ALA A 218 -21.87 5.95 32.02
C ALA A 218 -20.65 5.65 32.91
N ALA A 219 -19.71 4.83 32.42
CA ALA A 219 -18.44 4.57 33.09
C ALA A 219 -17.39 5.67 32.88
N GLY A 220 -17.72 6.77 32.18
CA GLY A 220 -16.80 7.85 31.86
C GLY A 220 -15.67 7.47 30.89
N ARG A 221 -15.73 6.28 30.26
CA ARG A 221 -14.67 5.74 29.39
C ARG A 221 -14.61 6.42 28.03
N VAL A 222 -15.70 7.04 27.59
CA VAL A 222 -15.77 7.83 26.35
C VAL A 222 -16.77 8.96 26.51
N LYS A 223 -16.41 10.16 26.05
CA LYS A 223 -17.25 11.37 26.14
C LYS A 223 -17.63 11.95 24.78
N TYR A 224 -16.82 11.68 23.77
CA TYR A 224 -16.94 12.29 22.45
C TYR A 224 -17.13 11.23 21.38
N VAL A 225 -17.99 11.51 20.42
CA VAL A 225 -18.22 10.68 19.23
C VAL A 225 -18.20 11.56 18.00
N VAL A 226 -17.48 11.17 16.96
CA VAL A 226 -17.53 11.83 15.65
C VAL A 226 -18.32 10.95 14.69
N LEU A 227 -19.32 11.53 14.01
CA LEU A 227 -20.12 10.87 12.98
C LEU A 227 -19.98 11.61 11.64
N GLY A 228 -20.08 10.88 10.52
CA GLY A 228 -20.16 11.46 9.18
C GLY A 228 -18.84 12.07 8.65
N GLY A 229 -17.69 11.71 9.22
CA GLY A 229 -16.38 12.29 8.91
C GLY A 229 -15.60 11.66 7.75
N GLY A 230 -16.19 10.77 6.96
CA GLY A 230 -15.53 10.16 5.81
C GLY A 230 -15.86 8.68 5.63
N VAL A 231 -14.86 7.91 5.17
CA VAL A 231 -14.93 6.55 4.55
C VAL A 231 -15.39 5.44 5.52
N GLY A 232 -16.48 5.65 6.24
CA GLY A 232 -17.23 4.65 6.98
C GLY A 232 -18.38 4.11 6.12
N GLY A 233 -18.61 2.81 6.16
CA GLY A 233 -19.70 2.14 5.49
C GLY A 233 -21.06 2.58 6.07
N PRO A 234 -22.17 2.26 5.39
CA PRO A 234 -23.51 2.78 5.72
C PRO A 234 -23.91 2.59 7.18
N ARG A 235 -23.48 1.48 7.81
CA ARG A 235 -23.76 1.19 9.23
C ARG A 235 -23.07 2.12 10.22
N GLY A 236 -21.89 2.63 9.89
CA GLY A 236 -21.16 3.56 10.74
C GLY A 236 -21.76 4.97 10.74
N GLN A 237 -22.49 5.33 9.67
CA GLN A 237 -23.07 6.66 9.49
C GLN A 237 -24.57 6.68 9.83
N ASP A 238 -25.32 5.63 9.48
CA ASP A 238 -26.79 5.59 9.58
C ASP A 238 -27.31 4.41 10.42
N GLY A 239 -26.44 3.75 11.18
CA GLY A 239 -26.81 2.65 12.07
C GLY A 239 -27.50 3.10 13.37
N GLU A 240 -28.06 2.15 14.10
CA GLU A 240 -28.75 2.36 15.39
C GLU A 240 -27.91 3.16 16.39
N VAL A 241 -26.61 2.88 16.48
CA VAL A 241 -25.67 3.62 17.33
C VAL A 241 -25.55 5.09 16.90
N ALA A 242 -25.45 5.37 15.60
CA ALA A 242 -25.36 6.73 15.09
C ALA A 242 -26.67 7.51 15.37
N THR A 243 -27.82 6.87 15.18
CA THR A 243 -29.14 7.45 15.50
C THR A 243 -29.27 7.74 17.01
N TRP A 244 -28.81 6.83 17.86
CA TRP A 244 -28.80 7.04 19.30
C TRP A 244 -27.89 8.22 19.70
N VAL A 245 -26.69 8.30 19.14
CA VAL A 245 -25.75 9.42 19.38
C VAL A 245 -26.35 10.76 18.94
N ARG A 246 -27.02 10.84 17.78
CA ARG A 246 -27.68 12.07 17.33
C ARG A 246 -28.83 12.52 18.23
N SER A 247 -29.53 11.58 18.85
CA SER A 247 -30.68 11.87 19.72
C SER A 247 -30.32 12.18 21.17
N HIS A 248 -29.18 11.67 21.64
CA HIS A 248 -28.76 11.79 23.05
C HIS A 248 -27.50 12.63 23.24
N GLY A 249 -26.76 12.93 22.17
CA GLY A 249 -25.56 13.75 22.20
C GLY A 249 -25.82 15.22 21.93
N ALA A 250 -25.11 16.08 22.64
CA ALA A 250 -25.03 17.50 22.32
C ALA A 250 -24.02 17.71 21.19
N GLU A 251 -24.46 18.26 20.06
CA GLU A 251 -23.56 18.64 18.98
C GLU A 251 -22.59 19.73 19.47
N VAL A 252 -21.30 19.55 19.21
CA VAL A 252 -20.25 20.52 19.49
C VAL A 252 -19.97 21.29 18.19
N PRO A 253 -20.31 22.59 18.11
CA PRO A 253 -20.11 23.38 16.90
C PRO A 253 -18.65 23.44 16.47
N ALA A 254 -18.42 23.37 15.15
CA ALA A 254 -17.07 23.42 14.58
C ALA A 254 -16.21 24.62 15.02
N PRO A 255 -16.78 25.83 15.17
CA PRO A 255 -16.03 26.98 15.71
C PRO A 255 -15.44 26.75 17.11
N GLU A 256 -16.05 25.92 17.96
CA GLU A 256 -15.55 25.66 19.33
C GLU A 256 -14.20 24.93 19.34
N TYR A 257 -13.94 24.11 18.33
CA TYR A 257 -12.67 23.43 18.15
C TYR A 257 -11.81 24.05 17.05
N GLY A 258 -12.16 25.24 16.56
CA GLY A 258 -11.38 25.96 15.54
C GLY A 258 -11.44 25.33 14.15
N GLY A 259 -12.45 24.50 13.88
CA GLY A 259 -12.63 23.83 12.60
C GLY A 259 -13.65 24.49 11.69
N THR A 260 -13.63 24.11 10.41
CA THR A 260 -14.52 24.63 9.35
C THR A 260 -15.74 23.75 9.07
N GLY A 261 -15.98 22.70 9.88
CA GLY A 261 -17.13 21.80 9.79
C GLY A 261 -17.06 20.75 8.67
N THR A 262 -15.91 20.60 8.01
CA THR A 262 -15.77 19.81 6.77
C THR A 262 -15.36 18.35 6.99
N GLY A 263 -15.35 17.85 8.24
CA GLY A 263 -14.71 16.58 8.63
C GLY A 263 -15.53 15.65 9.53
N GLY A 264 -16.87 15.79 9.52
CA GLY A 264 -17.79 15.06 10.41
C GLY A 264 -18.25 15.91 11.59
N THR A 265 -19.35 15.50 12.20
CA THR A 265 -20.01 16.19 13.32
C THR A 265 -19.56 15.57 14.63
N LEU A 266 -19.06 16.41 15.54
CA LEU A 266 -18.65 16.01 16.89
C LEU A 266 -19.85 16.09 17.83
N TYR A 267 -20.14 14.99 18.53
CA TYR A 267 -21.15 14.90 19.58
C TYR A 267 -20.49 14.67 20.92
N ARG A 268 -20.98 15.36 21.94
CA ARG A 268 -20.64 15.16 23.35
C ARG A 268 -21.76 14.37 24.02
N LEU A 269 -21.41 13.26 24.64
CA LEU A 269 -22.32 12.39 25.38
C LEU A 269 -22.17 12.66 26.88
N SER A 270 -23.29 12.63 27.61
CA SER A 270 -23.40 12.82 29.06
C SER A 270 -24.19 11.69 29.69
#